data_AF-A0AA38SIN0-F1
#
_entry.id   AF-A0AA38SIN0-F1
#
_cell.length_a   1.000
_cell.length_b   1.000
_cell.length_c   1.000
_cell.angle_alpha   90.00
_cell.angle_beta   90.00
_cell.angle_gamma   90.00
#
_symmetry.space_group_name_H-M   'P 1'
#
loop_
_entity.id
_entity.type
_entity.pdbx_description
1 polymer ?
#
loop_
_entity_poly.entity_id
_entity_poly.type
_entity_poly.pdbx_seq_one_letter_code
_entity_poly.pdbx_strand_id
1 'polypeptide(L)'
;MHEEIRVLIMERVDNMHKKASKWKDGICPAIRKKLERNKEQMRFWHVVPSGGDMFEVRHGLDGYVVNMHEKTCTCRIWQLSGIPCPHAVATIYFIHMDPEKFVSDFFFNIKFYSHIQSQGEPIEWVKTLAKDYLCQTFTIKG
;
A
#
# COMPACT_ATOMS: atom_id res chain seq x y z
N MET A 1 -31.90 -10.96 9.32
CA MET A 1 -30.56 -11.19 9.92
C MET A 1 -29.44 -11.42 8.90
N HIS A 2 -29.45 -12.45 8.03
CA HIS A 2 -28.38 -12.60 7.00
C HIS A 2 -28.52 -11.60 5.83
N GLU A 3 -29.75 -11.29 5.42
CA GLU A 3 -30.01 -10.39 4.29
C GLU A 3 -29.65 -8.93 4.58
N GLU A 4 -29.85 -8.45 5.82
CA GLU A 4 -29.48 -7.08 6.21
C GLU A 4 -27.96 -6.87 6.16
N ILE A 5 -27.18 -7.86 6.63
CA ILE A 5 -25.71 -7.83 6.55
C ILE A 5 -25.27 -7.80 5.09
N ARG A 6 -25.92 -8.61 4.23
CA ARG A 6 -25.66 -8.65 2.79
C ARG A 6 -25.85 -7.27 2.15
N VAL A 7 -26.98 -6.62 2.42
CA VAL A 7 -27.32 -5.29 1.89
C VAL A 7 -26.34 -4.23 2.39
N LEU A 8 -26.00 -4.22 3.68
CA LEU A 8 -25.03 -3.28 4.26
C LEU A 8 -23.64 -3.41 3.60
N ILE A 9 -23.19 -4.63 3.33
CA ILE A 9 -21.93 -4.89 2.63
C ILE A 9 -21.99 -4.35 1.20
N MET A 10 -23.07 -4.62 0.47
CA MET A 10 -23.26 -4.12 -0.90
C MET A 10 -23.25 -2.58 -0.97
N GLU A 11 -24.00 -1.92 -0.08
CA GLU A 11 -24.03 -0.45 0.00
C GLU A 11 -22.65 0.12 0.34
N ARG A 12 -21.90 -0.54 1.22
CA ARG A 12 -20.54 -0.11 1.56
C ARG A 12 -19.59 -0.21 0.38
N VAL A 13 -19.64 -1.30 -0.37
CA VAL A 13 -18.84 -1.50 -1.59
C VAL A 13 -19.18 -0.45 -2.66
N ASP A 14 -20.47 -0.19 -2.90
CA ASP A 14 -20.91 0.82 -3.87
C ASP A 14 -20.45 2.23 -3.46
N ASN A 15 -20.62 2.59 -2.19
CA ASN A 15 -20.13 3.86 -1.67
C ASN A 15 -18.60 4.00 -1.78
N MET A 16 -17.87 2.91 -1.57
CA MET A 16 -16.42 2.90 -1.75
C MET A 16 -16.04 3.08 -3.22
N HIS A 17 -16.74 2.40 -4.15
CA HIS A 17 -16.54 2.57 -5.58
C HIS A 17 -16.77 4.02 -6.04
N LYS A 18 -17.86 4.66 -5.58
CA LYS A 18 -18.17 6.07 -5.84
C LYS A 18 -17.12 7.04 -5.30
N LYS A 19 -16.45 6.69 -4.19
CA LYS A 19 -15.32 7.47 -3.67
C LYS A 19 -14.06 7.23 -4.49
N ALA A 20 -13.80 5.98 -4.83
CA ALA A 20 -12.61 5.54 -5.53
C ALA A 20 -12.54 6.02 -6.99
N SER A 21 -13.68 6.21 -7.64
CA SER A 21 -13.76 6.83 -8.98
C SER A 21 -13.29 8.28 -9.02
N LYS A 22 -13.23 8.97 -7.87
CA LYS A 22 -12.78 10.36 -7.75
C LYS A 22 -11.29 10.48 -7.42
N TRP A 23 -10.57 9.38 -7.24
CA TRP A 23 -9.13 9.41 -6.95
C TRP A 23 -8.35 9.77 -8.21
N LYS A 24 -7.54 10.83 -8.13
CA LYS A 24 -6.88 11.48 -9.27
C LYS A 24 -6.02 10.53 -10.11
N ASP A 25 -5.31 9.64 -9.45
CA ASP A 25 -4.28 8.75 -10.01
C ASP A 25 -4.57 7.28 -9.66
N GLY A 26 -5.83 7.00 -9.30
CA GLY A 26 -6.30 5.66 -8.97
C GLY A 26 -5.85 5.13 -7.61
N ILE A 27 -4.86 5.74 -6.94
CA ILE A 27 -4.37 5.31 -5.63
C ILE A 27 -5.24 5.86 -4.50
N CYS A 28 -5.54 5.03 -3.51
CA CYS A 28 -6.23 5.45 -2.29
C CYS A 28 -5.52 6.65 -1.60
N PRO A 29 -6.23 7.76 -1.29
CA PRO A 29 -5.65 8.95 -0.68
C PRO A 29 -4.92 8.69 0.65
N ALA A 30 -5.40 7.77 1.47
CA ALA A 30 -4.74 7.41 2.73
C ALA A 30 -3.38 6.72 2.50
N ILE A 31 -3.30 5.88 1.46
CA ILE A 31 -2.08 5.20 1.05
C ILE A 31 -1.09 6.21 0.48
N ARG A 32 -1.57 7.15 -0.35
CA ARG A 32 -0.77 8.28 -0.83
C ARG A 32 -0.17 9.07 0.33
N LYS A 33 -1.00 9.49 1.31
CA LYS A 33 -0.52 10.21 2.50
C LYS A 33 0.54 9.41 3.28
N LYS A 34 0.39 8.09 3.39
CA LYS A 34 1.40 7.23 4.04
C LYS A 34 2.69 7.15 3.23
N LEU A 35 2.59 7.05 1.91
CA LEU A 35 3.75 7.05 1.02
C LEU A 35 4.51 8.38 1.10
N GLU A 36 3.81 9.52 1.11
CA GLU A 36 4.44 10.85 1.27
C GLU A 36 5.21 10.95 2.60
N ARG A 37 4.66 10.44 3.71
CA ARG A 37 5.40 10.36 4.98
C ARG A 37 6.66 9.49 4.88
N ASN A 38 6.62 8.40 4.11
CA ASN A 38 7.79 7.57 3.88
C ASN A 38 8.82 8.31 2.99
N LYS A 39 8.38 9.12 2.02
CA LYS A 39 9.23 10.00 1.21
C LYS A 39 9.91 11.08 2.06
N GLU A 40 9.24 11.61 3.07
CA GLU A 40 9.87 12.54 4.01
C GLU A 40 10.93 11.86 4.87
N GLN A 41 10.68 10.63 5.32
CA GLN A 41 11.62 9.88 6.17
C GLN A 41 12.80 9.31 5.40
N MET A 42 12.65 9.01 4.11
CA MET A 42 13.72 8.42 3.29
C MET A 42 14.99 9.27 3.26
N ARG A 43 14.88 10.60 3.44
CA ARG A 43 16.01 11.54 3.41
C ARG A 43 17.09 11.27 4.46
N PHE A 44 16.76 10.55 5.53
CA PHE A 44 17.70 10.18 6.58
C PHE A 44 18.50 8.93 6.24
N TRP A 45 18.12 8.20 5.20
CA TRP A 45 18.68 6.90 4.88
C TRP A 45 19.67 6.98 3.72
N HIS A 46 20.88 6.49 3.95
CA HIS A 46 21.91 6.38 2.93
C HIS A 46 21.85 5.00 2.27
N VAL A 47 21.77 4.96 0.95
CA VAL A 47 21.68 3.72 0.16
C VAL A 47 23.06 3.31 -0.35
N VAL A 48 23.41 2.04 -0.15
CA VAL A 48 24.64 1.41 -0.62
C VAL A 48 24.26 0.20 -1.48
N PRO A 49 24.59 0.18 -2.78
CA PRO A 49 24.33 -0.98 -3.62
C PRO A 49 25.21 -2.16 -3.20
N SER A 50 24.61 -3.33 -2.99
CA SER A 50 25.31 -4.58 -2.63
C SER A 50 25.49 -5.54 -3.81
N GLY A 51 25.06 -5.13 -5.02
CA GLY A 51 25.11 -5.91 -6.25
C GLY A 51 23.74 -6.49 -6.65
N GLY A 52 23.46 -6.51 -7.95
CA GLY A 52 22.15 -6.91 -8.48
C GLY A 52 21.02 -6.01 -7.99
N ASP A 53 19.92 -6.61 -7.54
CA ASP A 53 18.73 -5.93 -7.02
C ASP A 53 18.73 -5.73 -5.49
N MET A 54 19.88 -5.90 -4.83
CA MET A 54 20.02 -5.80 -3.37
C MET A 54 20.79 -4.55 -2.94
N PHE A 55 20.26 -3.88 -1.91
CA PHE A 55 20.77 -2.62 -1.40
C PHE A 55 20.79 -2.63 0.13
N GLU A 56 21.89 -2.20 0.73
CA GLU A 56 21.97 -1.89 2.15
C GLU A 56 21.60 -0.41 2.37
N VAL A 57 20.71 -0.15 3.32
CA VAL A 57 20.17 1.17 3.60
C VAL A 57 20.45 1.50 5.06
N ARG A 58 21.22 2.55 5.32
CA ARG A 58 21.78 2.84 6.66
C ARG A 58 21.47 4.23 7.17
N HIS A 59 21.34 4.34 8.48
CA HIS A 59 21.31 5.61 9.20
C HIS A 59 21.96 5.40 10.58
N GLY A 60 23.17 5.91 10.77
CA GLY A 60 23.97 5.62 11.97
C GLY A 60 24.29 4.13 12.10
N LEU A 61 23.91 3.52 13.22
CA LEU A 61 24.11 2.09 13.49
C LEU A 61 23.01 1.21 12.88
N ASP A 62 21.88 1.80 12.50
CA ASP A 62 20.78 1.07 11.89
C ASP A 62 21.09 0.74 10.43
N GLY A 63 20.78 -0.49 10.04
CA GLY A 63 20.97 -1.00 8.68
C GLY A 63 19.85 -1.95 8.29
N TYR A 64 19.33 -1.78 7.08
CA TYR A 64 18.30 -2.63 6.50
C TYR A 64 18.70 -3.06 5.10
N VAL A 65 18.28 -4.25 4.69
CA VAL A 65 18.49 -4.73 3.32
C VAL A 65 17.17 -4.61 2.57
N VAL A 66 17.22 -4.00 1.40
CA VAL A 66 16.12 -3.90 0.44
C VAL A 66 16.44 -4.77 -0.76
N ASN A 67 15.50 -5.64 -1.13
CA ASN A 67 15.55 -6.42 -2.36
C ASN A 67 14.46 -5.89 -3.30
N MET A 68 14.89 -5.28 -4.41
CA MET A 68 14.00 -4.65 -5.38
C MET A 68 13.26 -5.68 -6.27
N HIS A 69 13.87 -6.85 -6.51
CA HIS A 69 13.26 -7.93 -7.28
C HIS A 69 12.08 -8.54 -6.53
N GLU A 70 12.31 -8.92 -5.28
CA GLU A 70 11.29 -9.55 -4.43
C GLU A 70 10.33 -8.52 -3.79
N LYS A 71 10.64 -7.22 -3.92
CA LYS A 71 9.93 -6.11 -3.25
C LYS A 71 9.87 -6.30 -1.73
N THR A 72 11.02 -6.64 -1.14
CA THR A 72 11.14 -6.91 0.30
C THR A 72 12.11 -5.95 0.98
N CYS A 73 11.91 -5.75 2.27
CA CYS A 73 12.87 -5.05 3.14
C CYS A 73 13.01 -5.83 4.45
N THR A 74 14.20 -5.87 5.06
CA THR A 74 14.39 -6.57 6.34
C THR A 74 13.57 -5.98 7.48
N CYS A 75 13.07 -4.74 7.37
CA CYS A 75 12.10 -4.17 8.32
C CYS A 75 10.68 -4.78 8.21
N ARG A 76 10.43 -5.61 7.19
CA ARG A 76 9.17 -6.34 6.91
C ARG A 76 7.94 -5.49 6.59
N ILE A 77 8.01 -4.17 6.72
CA ILE A 77 6.88 -3.27 6.50
C ILE A 77 6.37 -3.37 5.04
N TRP A 78 7.27 -3.47 4.07
CA TRP A 78 6.86 -3.52 2.66
C TRP A 78 6.09 -4.80 2.35
N GLN A 79 6.59 -5.95 2.83
CA GLN A 79 5.96 -7.26 2.65
C GLN A 79 4.58 -7.33 3.32
N LEU A 80 4.48 -6.80 4.53
CA LEU A 80 3.24 -6.86 5.32
C LEU A 80 2.17 -5.90 4.82
N SER A 81 2.57 -4.70 4.40
CA SER A 81 1.62 -3.65 4.02
C SER A 81 1.36 -3.54 2.53
N GLY A 82 2.26 -4.05 1.68
CA GLY A 82 2.25 -3.80 0.24
C GLY A 82 2.60 -2.35 -0.13
N ILE A 83 3.12 -1.55 0.81
CA ILE A 83 3.51 -0.15 0.62
C ILE A 83 5.02 -0.04 0.87
N PRO A 84 5.81 0.54 -0.05
CA PRO A 84 7.24 0.76 0.18
C PRO A 84 7.49 1.49 1.51
N CYS A 85 8.31 0.90 2.38
CA CYS A 85 8.76 1.54 3.62
C CYS A 85 9.77 2.66 3.33
N PRO A 86 10.16 3.51 4.31
CA PRO A 86 11.15 4.57 4.07
C PRO A 86 12.45 4.08 3.44
N HIS A 87 12.95 2.89 3.82
CA HIS A 87 14.17 2.29 3.25
C HIS A 87 14.00 1.91 1.78
N ALA A 88 12.86 1.30 1.46
CA ALA A 88 12.51 0.95 0.09
C ALA A 88 12.33 2.20 -0.77
N VAL A 89 11.66 3.24 -0.25
CA VAL A 89 11.51 4.53 -0.94
C VAL A 89 12.87 5.16 -1.23
N ALA A 90 13.80 5.18 -0.26
CA ALA A 90 15.16 5.66 -0.48
C ALA A 90 15.85 4.92 -1.63
N THR A 91 15.73 3.58 -1.63
CA THR A 91 16.30 2.71 -2.66
C THR A 91 15.68 2.95 -4.03
N ILE A 92 14.36 3.11 -4.10
CA ILE A 92 13.63 3.38 -5.35
C ILE A 92 14.06 4.73 -5.96
N TYR A 93 14.24 5.76 -5.13
CA TYR A 93 14.75 7.05 -5.60
C TYR A 93 16.21 6.97 -6.04
N PHE A 94 17.05 6.20 -5.32
CA PHE A 94 18.45 5.99 -5.68
C PHE A 94 18.61 5.42 -7.09
N ILE A 95 17.70 4.54 -7.53
CA ILE A 95 17.67 3.97 -8.87
C ILE A 95 16.75 4.74 -9.84
N HIS A 96 16.39 6.00 -9.51
CA HIS A 96 15.62 6.92 -10.35
C HIS A 96 14.24 6.42 -10.78
N MET A 97 13.58 5.64 -9.92
CA MET A 97 12.22 5.16 -10.15
C MET A 97 11.20 5.87 -9.26
N ASP A 98 9.92 5.67 -9.59
CA ASP A 98 8.78 6.28 -8.92
C ASP A 98 8.19 5.32 -7.85
N PRO A 99 8.23 5.65 -6.55
CA PRO A 99 7.73 4.79 -5.47
C PRO A 99 6.26 4.38 -5.61
N GLU A 100 5.44 5.21 -6.24
CA GLU A 100 4.03 4.93 -6.50
C GLU A 100 3.83 3.65 -7.32
N LYS A 101 4.77 3.33 -8.23
CA LYS A 101 4.73 2.11 -9.06
C LYS A 101 5.04 0.83 -8.28
N PHE A 102 5.47 0.98 -7.02
CA PHE A 102 5.84 -0.12 -6.14
C PHE A 102 4.81 -0.35 -5.02
N VAL A 103 3.74 0.44 -5.00
CA VAL A 103 2.56 0.22 -4.16
C VAL A 103 1.78 -0.97 -4.74
N SER A 104 1.29 -1.85 -3.87
CA SER A 104 0.45 -2.97 -4.27
C SER A 104 -0.78 -2.51 -5.06
N ASP A 105 -1.02 -3.19 -6.19
CA ASP A 105 -2.20 -3.01 -7.05
C ASP A 105 -3.53 -3.02 -6.28
N PHE A 106 -3.59 -3.70 -5.13
CA PHE A 106 -4.78 -3.74 -4.28
C PHE A 106 -5.26 -2.34 -3.85
N PHE A 107 -4.35 -1.37 -3.73
CA PHE A 107 -4.68 0.00 -3.34
C PHE A 107 -5.11 0.90 -4.50
N PHE A 108 -5.20 0.34 -5.71
CA PHE A 108 -5.73 1.04 -6.89
C PHE A 108 -7.23 0.75 -7.06
N ASN A 109 -8.01 1.80 -7.28
CA ASN A 109 -9.47 1.77 -7.39
C ASN A 109 -10.02 0.69 -8.33
N ILE A 110 -9.45 0.55 -9.53
CA ILE A 110 -9.88 -0.40 -10.56
C ILE A 110 -9.66 -1.84 -10.09
N LYS A 111 -8.48 -2.13 -9.57
CA LYS A 111 -8.08 -3.49 -9.17
C LYS A 111 -8.82 -3.91 -7.91
N PHE A 112 -8.99 -3.01 -6.96
CA PHE A 112 -9.80 -3.22 -5.76
C PHE A 112 -11.23 -3.66 -6.10
N TYR A 113 -11.91 -2.93 -6.97
CA TYR A 113 -13.29 -3.22 -7.34
C TYR A 113 -13.42 -4.51 -8.17
N SER A 114 -12.51 -4.73 -9.13
CA SER A 114 -12.48 -5.98 -9.90
C SER A 114 -12.25 -7.22 -9.02
N HIS A 115 -11.44 -7.08 -7.97
CA HIS A 115 -11.20 -8.14 -7.02
C HIS A 115 -12.47 -8.46 -6.23
N ILE A 116 -13.19 -7.45 -5.70
CA ILE A 116 -14.46 -7.67 -5.00
C ILE A 116 -15.48 -8.41 -5.89
N GLN A 117 -15.67 -7.94 -7.13
CA GLN A 117 -16.63 -8.57 -8.04
C GLN A 117 -16.29 -10.04 -8.35
N SER A 118 -14.99 -10.37 -8.39
CA SER A 118 -14.54 -11.75 -8.62
C SER A 118 -14.77 -12.69 -7.43
N GLN A 119 -14.95 -12.19 -6.21
CA GLN A 119 -15.10 -13.02 -5.01
C GLN A 119 -16.51 -13.65 -4.86
N GLY A 120 -17.45 -13.36 -5.76
CA GLY A 120 -18.77 -13.98 -5.72
C GLY A 120 -19.66 -13.43 -4.60
N GLU A 121 -20.17 -14.29 -3.71
CA GLU A 121 -21.19 -13.92 -2.74
C GLU A 121 -20.74 -12.85 -1.72
N PRO A 122 -21.66 -11.99 -1.23
CA PRO A 122 -21.29 -10.81 -0.42
C PRO A 122 -20.62 -11.10 0.92
N ILE A 123 -20.75 -12.33 1.45
CA ILE A 123 -20.06 -12.76 2.67
C ILE A 123 -18.55 -12.81 2.46
N GLU A 124 -18.09 -13.19 1.26
CA GLU A 124 -16.65 -13.28 0.97
C GLU A 124 -16.02 -11.88 0.83
N TRP A 125 -16.82 -10.85 0.52
CA TRP A 125 -16.37 -9.46 0.44
C TRP A 125 -15.90 -8.92 1.79
N VAL A 126 -16.35 -9.50 2.91
CA VAL A 126 -15.99 -9.07 4.27
C VAL A 126 -14.48 -9.13 4.50
N LYS A 127 -13.78 -10.13 3.96
CA LYS A 127 -12.31 -10.26 4.08
C LYS A 127 -11.58 -9.15 3.31
N THR A 128 -12.12 -8.78 2.15
CA THR A 128 -11.59 -7.69 1.31
C THR A 128 -11.89 -6.31 1.93
N LEU A 129 -13.06 -6.17 2.57
CA LEU A 129 -13.47 -4.98 3.31
C LEU A 129 -12.60 -4.72 4.56
N ALA A 130 -11.97 -5.74 5.14
CA ALA A 130 -10.99 -5.53 6.22
C ALA A 130 -9.75 -4.75 5.74
N LYS A 131 -9.35 -4.93 4.48
CA LYS A 131 -8.28 -4.12 3.86
C LYS A 131 -8.79 -2.75 3.40
N ASP A 132 -10.08 -2.59 3.09
CA ASP A 132 -10.71 -1.26 2.96
C ASP A 132 -10.63 -0.45 4.24
N TYR A 133 -10.69 -1.11 5.40
CA TYR A 133 -10.45 -0.45 6.68
C TYR A 133 -9.08 0.24 6.66
N LEU A 134 -8.04 -0.31 6.01
CA LEU A 134 -6.74 0.35 5.88
C LEU A 134 -6.77 1.60 4.97
N CYS A 135 -7.62 1.62 3.94
CA CYS A 135 -7.82 2.81 3.11
C CYS A 135 -8.68 3.89 3.82
N GLN A 136 -9.54 3.50 4.76
CA GLN A 136 -10.44 4.40 5.51
C GLN A 136 -9.91 4.85 6.88
N THR A 137 -9.07 4.05 7.56
CA THR A 137 -8.72 4.26 9.00
C THR A 137 -7.31 4.77 9.26
N PHE A 138 -6.43 4.87 8.26
CA PHE A 138 -5.19 5.65 8.40
C PHE A 138 -5.39 7.18 8.37
N THR A 139 -6.65 7.63 8.44
CA THR A 139 -7.06 9.02 8.67
C THR A 139 -7.43 9.33 10.13
N ILE A 140 -7.21 8.43 11.09
CA ILE A 140 -7.59 8.67 12.50
C ILE A 140 -6.34 8.75 13.39
N LYS A 141 -6.10 9.96 13.89
CA LYS A 141 -5.17 10.40 14.96
C LYS A 141 -3.68 10.40 14.64
N GLY A 142 -3.23 11.53 14.09
CA GLY A 142 -2.01 12.21 14.49
C GLY A 142 -2.40 13.60 14.96
#